data_AF-A0A286C8K9-F1
#
_entry.id   AF-A0A286C8K9-F1
#
_cell.length_a   1.000
_cell.length_b   1.000
_cell.length_c   1.000
_cell.angle_alpha   90.00
_cell.angle_beta   90.00
_cell.angle_gamma   90.00
#
_symmetry.space_group_name_H-M   'P 1'
#
loop_
_entity.id
_entity.type
_entity.pdbx_description
1 polymer ?
#
loop_
_entity_poly.entity_id
_entity_poly.type
_entity_poly.pdbx_seq_one_letter_code
_entity_poly.pdbx_strand_id
1 'polypeptide(L)'
;MRALLITLLCASLGACALQPISEGDKRYASHDEKIASDTANQLARLYPPARTQFNMVFSAPTSFGTLLAKKLRAKGYALSESRAVEKGGLAMILPQDTFGASFSSKPATDDKTPAQSQPDKTGIELHYAIDHSPAAGFSRITVKIGHALLARAYIGDNGTIAPAGAWTFKE
;
A
#
# COMPACT_ATOMS: atom_id res chain seq x y z
N MET A 1 39.43 -22.50 25.06
CA MET A 1 38.24 -23.20 24.52
C MET A 1 36.92 -22.72 25.15
N ARG A 2 36.78 -22.62 26.48
CA ARG A 2 35.56 -22.10 27.14
C ARG A 2 35.21 -20.63 26.80
N ALA A 3 36.20 -19.74 26.75
CA ALA A 3 35.97 -18.34 26.38
C ALA A 3 35.45 -18.17 24.93
N LEU A 4 35.84 -19.08 24.03
CA LEU A 4 35.45 -19.06 22.61
C LEU A 4 34.01 -19.57 22.40
N LEU A 5 33.56 -20.46 23.27
CA LEU A 5 32.17 -20.92 23.35
C LEU A 5 31.22 -19.83 23.88
N ILE A 6 31.68 -19.01 24.83
CA ILE A 6 30.87 -17.91 25.39
C ILE A 6 30.69 -16.78 24.35
N THR A 7 31.72 -16.45 23.58
CA THR A 7 31.62 -15.45 22.50
C THR A 7 30.71 -15.90 21.36
N LEU A 8 30.71 -17.20 21.02
CA LEU A 8 29.81 -17.76 20.01
C LEU A 8 28.35 -17.78 20.48
N LEU A 9 28.11 -18.02 21.77
CA LEU A 9 26.78 -18.02 22.37
C LEU A 9 26.18 -16.61 22.47
N CYS A 10 27.00 -15.59 22.80
CA CYS A 10 26.51 -14.20 22.82
C CYS A 10 26.16 -13.66 21.43
N ALA A 11 26.80 -14.16 20.37
CA ALA A 11 26.54 -13.74 19.00
C ALA A 11 25.20 -14.26 18.45
N SER A 12 24.71 -15.42 18.92
CA SER A 12 23.43 -15.98 18.45
C SER A 12 22.20 -15.35 19.12
N LEU A 13 22.33 -14.77 20.32
CA LEU A 13 21.22 -14.11 21.02
C LEU A 13 20.84 -12.74 20.41
N GLY A 14 21.75 -12.07 19.71
CA GLY A 14 21.49 -10.77 19.09
C GLY A 14 20.63 -10.81 17.81
N ALA A 15 20.40 -12.00 17.24
CA ALA A 15 19.71 -12.15 15.96
C ALA A 15 18.18 -12.06 16.05
N CYS A 16 17.57 -12.21 17.24
CA CYS A 16 16.11 -12.22 17.39
C CYS A 16 15.47 -10.84 17.63
N ALA A 17 16.25 -9.79 17.87
CA ALA A 17 15.71 -8.44 18.12
C ALA A 17 15.63 -7.56 16.85
N LEU A 18 16.17 -8.04 15.73
CA LEU A 18 16.17 -7.32 14.46
C LEU A 18 15.13 -7.89 13.49
N GLN A 19 13.91 -8.09 13.98
CA GLN A 19 12.76 -8.28 13.10
C GLN A 19 12.10 -6.91 12.92
N PRO A 20 12.15 -6.31 11.71
CA PRO A 20 11.42 -5.09 11.48
C PRO A 20 9.94 -5.34 11.78
N ILE A 21 9.35 -4.47 12.60
CA ILE A 21 7.93 -4.45 12.94
C ILE A 21 7.16 -4.08 11.66
N SER A 22 6.99 -5.08 10.80
CA SER A 22 6.29 -5.04 9.54
C SER A 22 5.88 -6.47 9.20
N GLU A 23 5.28 -7.17 10.16
CA GLU A 23 4.44 -8.31 9.82
C GLU A 23 3.09 -7.77 9.33
N GLY A 24 3.14 -7.10 8.17
CA GLY A 24 1.95 -6.96 7.37
C GLY A 24 1.46 -8.36 7.01
N ASP A 25 0.14 -8.51 6.96
CA ASP A 25 -0.58 -9.78 6.80
C ASP A 25 0.04 -10.64 5.68
N LYS A 26 0.96 -11.55 6.04
CA LYS A 26 1.70 -12.40 5.09
C LYS A 26 0.80 -13.46 4.46
N ARG A 27 -0.45 -13.56 4.92
CA ARG A 27 -1.42 -14.56 4.47
C ARG A 27 -1.64 -14.55 2.96
N TYR A 28 -1.54 -13.39 2.34
CA TYR A 28 -1.73 -13.21 0.89
C TYR A 28 -0.46 -12.72 0.18
N ALA A 29 0.72 -12.88 0.76
CA ALA A 29 1.96 -12.30 0.22
C ALA A 29 2.23 -12.69 -1.26
N SER A 30 1.96 -13.94 -1.64
CA SER A 30 2.11 -14.39 -3.04
C SER A 30 1.06 -13.77 -3.97
N HIS A 31 -0.15 -13.53 -3.47
CA HIS A 31 -1.23 -12.89 -4.22
C HIS A 31 -0.88 -11.41 -4.43
N ASP A 32 -0.50 -10.71 -3.36
CA ASP A 32 -0.11 -9.31 -3.34
C ASP A 32 1.02 -9.03 -4.33
N GLU A 33 2.05 -9.87 -4.34
CA GLU A 33 3.18 -9.77 -5.25
C GLU A 33 2.73 -9.79 -6.72
N LYS A 34 1.82 -10.72 -7.06
CA LYS A 34 1.30 -10.87 -8.42
C LYS A 34 0.33 -9.74 -8.79
N ILE A 35 -0.57 -9.36 -7.89
CA ILE A 35 -1.54 -8.26 -8.09
C ILE A 35 -0.80 -6.94 -8.29
N ALA A 36 0.19 -6.64 -7.45
CA ALA A 36 0.94 -5.39 -7.56
C ALA A 36 1.81 -5.35 -8.82
N SER A 37 2.43 -6.48 -9.20
CA SER A 37 3.18 -6.56 -10.45
C SER A 37 2.27 -6.34 -11.67
N ASP A 38 1.08 -6.94 -11.68
CA ASP A 38 0.12 -6.75 -12.77
C ASP A 38 -0.42 -5.32 -12.81
N THR A 39 -0.74 -4.75 -11.65
CA THR A 39 -1.16 -3.35 -11.50
C THR A 39 -0.10 -2.38 -12.04
N ALA A 40 1.17 -2.56 -11.66
CA ALA A 40 2.25 -1.72 -12.16
C ALA A 40 2.47 -1.87 -13.67
N ASN A 41 2.28 -3.07 -14.23
CA ASN A 41 2.32 -3.30 -15.67
C ASN A 41 1.17 -2.58 -16.39
N GLN A 42 -0.03 -2.58 -15.80
CA GLN A 42 -1.19 -1.91 -16.39
C GLN A 42 -1.03 -0.38 -16.32
N LEU A 43 -0.57 0.15 -15.19
CA LEU A 43 -0.26 1.57 -15.07
C LEU A 43 0.80 2.00 -16.09
N ALA A 44 1.84 1.19 -16.34
CA ALA A 44 2.86 1.48 -17.35
C ALA A 44 2.31 1.57 -18.78
N ARG A 45 1.19 0.90 -19.08
CA ARG A 45 0.52 0.98 -20.38
C ARG A 45 -0.32 2.25 -20.52
N LEU A 46 -0.95 2.70 -19.42
CA LEU A 46 -1.88 3.84 -19.44
C LEU A 46 -1.19 5.19 -19.14
N TYR A 47 -0.15 5.17 -18.30
CA TYR A 47 0.56 6.35 -17.80
C TYR A 47 2.06 6.15 -17.94
N PRO A 48 2.72 6.64 -19.01
CA PRO A 48 4.13 6.34 -19.26
C PRO A 48 5.07 6.80 -18.11
N PRO A 49 5.99 5.95 -17.63
CA PRO A 49 6.74 6.18 -16.38
C PRO A 49 7.61 7.43 -16.36
N ALA A 50 8.27 7.75 -17.47
CA ALA A 50 9.13 8.94 -17.55
C ALA A 50 8.35 10.28 -17.58
N ARG A 51 7.02 10.23 -17.78
CA ARG A 51 6.16 11.41 -17.91
C ARG A 51 5.10 11.50 -16.81
N THR A 52 5.09 10.55 -15.88
CA THR A 52 4.09 10.49 -14.82
C THR A 52 4.77 10.40 -13.47
N GLN A 53 4.33 11.28 -12.57
CA GLN A 53 4.70 11.24 -11.16
C GLN A 53 3.44 10.90 -10.38
N PHE A 54 3.55 9.97 -9.44
CA PHE A 54 2.43 9.54 -8.60
C PHE A 54 2.63 10.00 -7.16
N ASN A 55 1.54 10.48 -6.57
CA ASN A 55 1.43 10.73 -5.14
C ASN A 55 0.58 9.61 -4.54
N MET A 56 1.24 8.56 -4.05
CA MET A 56 0.57 7.39 -3.49
C MET A 56 0.15 7.63 -2.05
N VAL A 57 -1.14 7.49 -1.81
CA VAL A 57 -1.73 7.55 -0.48
C VAL A 57 -1.90 6.13 0.04
N PHE A 58 -1.23 5.78 1.13
CA PHE A 58 -1.34 4.45 1.73
C PHE A 58 -2.67 4.27 2.45
N SER A 59 -3.42 3.24 2.04
CA SER A 59 -4.54 2.68 2.77
C SER A 59 -4.15 1.33 3.38
N ALA A 60 -4.75 0.93 4.50
CA ALA A 60 -4.55 -0.40 5.05
C ALA A 60 -5.01 -1.49 4.04
N PRO A 61 -4.26 -2.59 3.86
CA PRO A 61 -3.02 -2.96 4.53
C PRO A 61 -1.78 -2.26 3.95
N THR A 62 -0.86 -1.83 4.83
CA THR A 62 0.37 -1.11 4.45
C THR A 62 1.37 -1.99 3.70
N SER A 63 1.36 -3.32 3.90
CA SER A 63 2.27 -4.26 3.21
C SER A 63 2.10 -4.25 1.70
N PHE A 64 0.84 -4.29 1.22
CA PHE A 64 0.55 -4.24 -0.21
C PHE A 64 1.00 -2.91 -0.81
N GLY A 65 0.77 -1.79 -0.10
CA GLY A 65 1.21 -0.47 -0.54
C GLY A 65 2.72 -0.40 -0.76
N THR A 66 3.52 -0.85 0.20
CA THR A 66 4.99 -0.86 0.08
C THR A 66 5.44 -1.72 -1.11
N LEU A 67 4.75 -2.85 -1.33
CA LEU A 67 5.02 -3.73 -2.46
C LEU A 67 4.70 -3.04 -3.80
N LEU A 68 3.52 -2.43 -3.92
CA LEU A 68 3.12 -1.68 -5.13
C LEU A 68 4.07 -0.51 -5.40
N ALA A 69 4.43 0.25 -4.36
CA ALA A 69 5.39 1.33 -4.46
C ALA A 69 6.75 0.86 -5.00
N LYS A 70 7.25 -0.29 -4.51
CA LYS A 70 8.46 -0.93 -5.03
C LYS A 70 8.33 -1.30 -6.51
N LYS A 71 7.20 -1.89 -6.92
CA LYS A 71 6.95 -2.26 -8.33
C LYS A 71 6.88 -1.04 -9.24
N LEU A 72 6.27 0.05 -8.81
CA LEU A 72 6.21 1.30 -9.58
C LEU A 72 7.59 1.95 -9.73
N ARG A 73 8.38 2.04 -8.67
CA ARG A 73 9.76 2.56 -8.80
C ARG A 73 10.61 1.71 -9.73
N ALA A 74 10.46 0.38 -9.68
CA ALA A 74 11.14 -0.52 -10.62
C ALA A 74 10.72 -0.31 -12.09
N LYS A 75 9.53 0.26 -12.33
CA LYS A 75 9.07 0.69 -13.68
C LYS A 75 9.57 2.08 -14.08
N GLY A 76 10.22 2.82 -13.19
CA GLY A 76 10.78 4.15 -13.45
C GLY A 76 9.86 5.32 -13.10
N TYR A 77 8.81 5.11 -12.31
CA TYR A 77 7.97 6.20 -11.82
C TYR A 77 8.66 6.99 -10.70
N ALA A 78 8.49 8.31 -10.70
CA ALA A 78 8.68 9.11 -9.50
C ALA A 78 7.46 8.94 -8.58
N LEU A 79 7.71 8.55 -7.33
CA LEU A 79 6.65 8.19 -6.38
C LEU A 79 6.86 8.88 -5.03
N SER A 80 5.94 9.76 -4.68
CA SER A 80 5.83 10.36 -3.34
C SER A 80 4.82 9.58 -2.52
N GLU A 81 5.19 9.22 -1.31
CA GLU A 81 4.36 8.40 -0.42
C GLU A 81 3.84 9.26 0.73
N SER A 82 2.52 9.28 0.92
CA SER A 82 1.89 9.90 2.07
C SER A 82 1.02 8.88 2.81
N ARG A 83 1.09 8.89 4.14
CA ARG A 83 0.22 8.08 4.97
C ARG A 83 -1.03 8.89 5.26
N ALA A 84 -2.19 8.41 4.83
CA ALA A 84 -3.44 8.94 5.33
C ALA A 84 -3.49 8.67 6.83
N VAL A 85 -3.48 9.72 7.65
CA VAL A 85 -3.79 9.59 9.07
C VAL A 85 -5.30 9.31 9.13
N GLU A 86 -5.62 8.04 9.33
CA GLU A 86 -6.96 7.44 9.41
C GLU A 86 -7.98 8.37 10.08
N LYS A 87 -8.85 8.98 9.27
CA LYS A 87 -10.27 9.12 9.60
C LYS A 87 -11.03 8.08 8.79
N GLY A 88 -10.96 6.81 9.24
CA GLY A 88 -11.79 5.67 8.83
C GLY A 88 -11.89 5.39 7.33
N GLY A 89 -11.27 4.31 6.86
CA GLY A 89 -11.15 3.89 5.45
C GLY A 89 -12.42 3.75 4.59
N LEU A 90 -13.64 3.93 5.13
CA LEU A 90 -14.88 4.03 4.33
C LEU A 90 -15.38 5.48 4.18
N ALA A 91 -14.96 6.39 5.06
CA ALA A 91 -15.42 7.78 5.08
C ALA A 91 -14.79 8.66 3.99
N MET A 92 -13.79 8.16 3.26
CA MET A 92 -13.15 8.88 2.15
C MET A 92 -13.78 8.57 0.78
N ILE A 93 -14.68 7.57 0.71
CA ILE A 93 -15.31 7.11 -0.55
C ILE A 93 -16.79 7.52 -0.65
N LEU A 94 -17.45 7.89 0.47
CA LEU A 94 -18.84 8.38 0.48
C LEU A 94 -18.91 9.92 0.68
N PRO A 95 -19.90 10.60 0.07
CA PRO A 95 -20.19 12.02 0.36
C PRO A 95 -20.44 12.21 1.86
N GLN A 96 -19.75 13.17 2.47
CA GLN A 96 -19.91 13.52 3.88
C GLN A 96 -21.19 14.31 4.11
N ASP A 97 -22.33 13.65 3.96
CA ASP A 97 -23.61 14.30 4.16
C ASP A 97 -24.07 14.00 5.60
N THR A 98 -23.91 15.01 6.46
CA THR A 98 -24.77 15.24 7.64
C THR A 98 -24.63 14.23 8.79
N PHE A 99 -23.64 14.43 9.68
CA PHE A 99 -23.77 14.33 11.18
C PHE A 99 -22.43 14.27 11.97
N GLY A 100 -21.25 14.35 11.32
CA GLY A 100 -19.95 14.19 12.01
C GLY A 100 -19.26 15.47 12.52
N ALA A 101 -19.83 16.66 12.28
CA ALA A 101 -19.15 17.94 12.52
C ALA A 101 -19.04 18.38 14.00
N SER A 102 -19.52 17.59 14.97
CA SER A 102 -19.61 18.04 16.38
C SER A 102 -18.47 17.58 17.28
N PHE A 103 -17.46 16.87 16.79
CA PHE A 103 -16.29 16.50 17.60
C PHE A 103 -14.98 16.85 16.89
N SER A 104 -14.74 18.14 16.67
CA SER A 104 -13.37 18.64 16.49
C SER A 104 -12.81 19.03 17.85
N SER A 105 -12.08 18.10 18.48
CA SER A 105 -11.16 18.47 19.55
C SER A 105 -10.01 19.26 18.93
N LYS A 106 -9.98 20.56 19.22
CA LYS A 106 -8.80 21.41 19.04
C LYS A 106 -7.69 20.92 19.98
N PRO A 107 -6.46 20.65 19.50
CA PRO A 107 -5.29 20.69 20.36
C PRO A 107 -4.51 21.96 20.09
N ALA A 108 -4.11 22.62 21.18
CA ALA A 108 -3.18 23.72 21.18
C ALA A 108 -1.77 23.27 20.76
N THR A 109 -1.03 24.23 20.24
CA THR A 109 0.37 24.26 19.85
C THR A 109 1.29 23.66 20.92
N ASP A 110 2.21 22.78 20.52
CA ASP A 110 3.56 22.73 21.09
C ASP A 110 4.53 22.12 20.07
N ASP A 111 5.68 22.79 19.96
CA ASP A 111 6.77 22.59 19.02
C ASP A 111 7.33 21.16 19.02
N LYS A 112 7.31 20.55 17.83
CA LYS A 112 8.32 19.67 17.20
C LYS A 112 7.60 18.70 16.26
N THR A 113 7.15 19.24 15.13
CA THR A 113 6.71 18.46 13.97
C THR A 113 7.94 17.76 13.37
N PRO A 114 8.07 16.42 13.39
CA PRO A 114 8.83 15.78 12.33
C PRO A 114 8.05 16.08 11.05
N ALA A 115 8.66 16.83 10.13
CA ALA A 115 8.08 17.26 8.87
C ALA A 115 7.31 16.11 8.22
N GLN A 116 5.99 16.14 8.39
CA GLN A 116 5.08 15.27 7.68
C GLN A 116 5.10 15.81 6.26
N SER A 117 5.74 15.06 5.37
CA SER A 117 5.92 15.38 3.96
C SER A 117 4.60 15.85 3.38
N GLN A 118 4.44 17.17 3.22
CA GLN A 118 3.36 17.73 2.43
C GLN A 118 3.53 17.14 1.02
N PRO A 119 2.47 16.58 0.42
CA PRO A 119 2.60 16.06 -0.93
C PRO A 119 3.03 17.22 -1.82
N ASP A 120 4.18 17.06 -2.48
CA ASP A 120 4.50 17.87 -3.65
C ASP A 120 3.27 17.83 -4.56
N LYS A 121 2.62 18.98 -4.75
CA LYS A 121 1.38 19.11 -5.55
C LYS A 121 1.61 18.75 -7.03
N THR A 122 2.83 18.40 -7.40
CA THR A 122 3.24 17.94 -8.72
C THR A 122 3.16 16.42 -8.77
N GLY A 123 1.99 15.86 -9.03
CA GLY A 123 1.82 14.41 -9.19
C GLY A 123 0.35 13.99 -9.22
N ILE A 124 0.05 12.92 -9.96
CA ILE A 124 -1.29 12.35 -10.01
C ILE A 124 -1.53 11.57 -8.71
N GLU A 125 -2.62 11.88 -8.03
CA GLU A 125 -2.97 11.18 -6.80
C GLU A 125 -3.35 9.73 -7.09
N LEU A 126 -2.73 8.80 -6.36
CA LEU A 126 -2.90 7.37 -6.53
C LEU A 126 -3.40 6.74 -5.23
N HIS A 127 -4.62 6.22 -5.26
CA HIS A 127 -5.20 5.45 -4.16
C HIS A 127 -5.41 4.01 -4.58
N TYR A 128 -5.30 3.08 -3.64
CA TYR A 128 -5.64 1.69 -3.87
C TYR A 128 -6.49 1.12 -2.73
N ALA A 129 -7.31 0.13 -3.06
CA ALA A 129 -8.00 -0.73 -2.12
C ALA A 129 -7.88 -2.17 -2.62
N ILE A 130 -7.43 -3.06 -1.73
CA ILE A 130 -7.29 -4.49 -2.02
C ILE A 130 -8.17 -5.29 -1.06
N ASP A 131 -9.00 -6.14 -1.62
CA ASP A 131 -9.93 -6.99 -0.87
C ASP A 131 -9.57 -8.45 -1.15
N HIS A 132 -9.26 -9.22 -0.10
CA HIS A 132 -9.08 -10.66 -0.17
C HIS A 132 -10.24 -11.37 0.50
N SER A 133 -10.87 -12.31 -0.21
CA SER A 133 -11.89 -13.20 0.33
C SER A 133 -11.40 -14.64 0.30
N PRO A 134 -10.85 -15.16 1.42
CA PRO A 134 -10.30 -16.52 1.47
C PRO A 134 -11.40 -17.57 1.31
N ALA A 135 -12.58 -17.33 1.87
CA ALA A 135 -13.72 -18.24 1.76
C ALA A 135 -14.21 -18.40 0.31
N ALA A 136 -14.05 -17.37 -0.51
CA ALA A 136 -14.46 -17.38 -1.91
C ALA A 136 -13.30 -17.64 -2.90
N GLY A 137 -12.06 -17.84 -2.41
CA GLY A 137 -10.88 -17.98 -3.27
C GLY A 137 -10.67 -16.79 -4.22
N PHE A 138 -11.03 -15.58 -3.77
CA PHE A 138 -11.15 -14.40 -4.64
C PHE A 138 -10.35 -13.24 -4.08
N SER A 139 -9.79 -12.40 -4.95
CA SER A 139 -9.16 -11.14 -4.58
C SER A 139 -9.47 -10.06 -5.60
N ARG A 140 -9.62 -8.81 -5.17
CA ARG A 140 -9.90 -7.69 -6.06
C ARG A 140 -9.00 -6.52 -5.72
N ILE A 141 -8.51 -5.85 -6.77
CA ILE A 141 -7.84 -4.56 -6.66
C ILE A 141 -8.71 -3.49 -7.31
N THR A 142 -8.81 -2.35 -6.64
CA THR A 142 -9.34 -1.11 -7.19
C THR A 142 -8.32 -0.02 -6.99
N VAL A 143 -7.99 0.71 -8.05
CA VAL A 143 -6.99 1.77 -8.06
C VAL A 143 -7.65 3.03 -8.62
N LYS A 144 -7.59 4.13 -7.87
CA LYS A 144 -8.04 5.44 -8.32
C LYS A 144 -6.82 6.27 -8.70
N ILE A 145 -6.80 6.79 -9.93
CA ILE A 145 -5.72 7.58 -10.51
C ILE A 145 -6.29 8.95 -10.89
N GLY A 146 -6.15 9.94 -10.01
CA GLY A 146 -6.85 11.22 -10.17
C GLY A 146 -8.37 11.02 -10.21
N HIS A 147 -8.98 11.26 -11.38
CA HIS A 147 -10.41 11.00 -11.63
C HIS A 147 -10.70 9.61 -12.23
N ALA A 148 -9.68 8.93 -12.76
CA ALA A 148 -9.86 7.62 -13.37
C ALA A 148 -9.89 6.49 -12.32
N LEU A 149 -10.62 5.42 -12.64
CA LEU A 149 -10.73 4.22 -11.83
C LEU A 149 -10.33 3.00 -12.66
N LEU A 150 -9.42 2.21 -12.11
CA LEU A 150 -8.95 0.96 -12.68
C LEU A 150 -9.25 -0.18 -11.69
N ALA A 151 -9.87 -1.26 -12.15
CA ALA A 151 -10.15 -2.40 -11.29
C ALA A 151 -9.96 -3.74 -12.00
N ARG A 152 -9.58 -4.76 -11.23
CA ARG A 152 -9.48 -6.14 -11.69
C ARG A 152 -9.74 -7.12 -10.58
N ALA A 153 -10.37 -8.23 -10.95
CA ALA A 153 -10.63 -9.38 -10.12
C ALA A 153 -9.62 -10.50 -10.38
N TYR A 154 -9.33 -11.28 -9.34
CA TYR A 154 -8.46 -12.43 -9.35
C TYR A 154 -9.15 -13.59 -8.65
N ILE A 155 -8.96 -14.78 -9.20
CA ILE A 155 -9.38 -16.05 -8.59
C ILE A 155 -8.12 -16.84 -8.28
N GLY A 156 -8.11 -17.55 -7.16
CA GLY A 156 -6.95 -18.33 -6.76
C GLY A 156 -7.29 -19.39 -5.75
N ASP A 157 -6.49 -20.44 -5.80
CA ASP A 157 -6.49 -21.55 -4.87
C ASP A 157 -5.03 -21.89 -4.50
N ASN A 158 -4.81 -22.37 -3.28
CA ASN A 158 -3.52 -22.86 -2.79
C ASN A 158 -2.32 -21.91 -3.04
N GLY A 159 -2.50 -20.61 -2.84
CA GLY A 159 -1.42 -19.61 -2.89
C GLY A 159 -1.05 -19.10 -4.29
N THR A 160 -1.76 -19.57 -5.33
CA THR A 160 -1.63 -19.08 -6.71
C THR A 160 -2.88 -18.38 -7.18
N ILE A 161 -2.74 -17.21 -7.81
CA ILE A 161 -3.85 -16.45 -8.39
C ILE A 161 -3.75 -16.30 -9.90
N ALA A 162 -4.88 -16.16 -10.57
CA ALA A 162 -5.03 -15.81 -11.96
C ALA A 162 -6.05 -14.66 -12.12
N PRO A 163 -5.88 -13.78 -13.12
CA PRO A 163 -6.87 -12.75 -13.39
C PRO A 163 -8.19 -13.40 -13.82
N ALA A 164 -9.29 -12.99 -13.20
CA ALA A 164 -10.63 -13.47 -13.51
C ALA A 164 -11.23 -12.81 -14.77
N GLY A 165 -10.55 -11.81 -15.33
CA GLY A 165 -11.02 -11.08 -16.52
C GLY A 165 -10.06 -9.97 -16.95
N ALA A 166 -10.48 -9.15 -17.90
CA ALA A 166 -9.74 -7.95 -18.32
C ALA A 166 -9.77 -6.85 -17.25
N TRP A 167 -8.89 -5.86 -17.39
CA TRP A 167 -8.95 -4.64 -16.59
C TRP A 167 -10.18 -3.82 -16.98
N THR A 168 -10.94 -3.35 -15.99
CA THR A 168 -11.99 -2.35 -16.21
C THR A 168 -11.41 -0.97 -15.95
N PHE A 169 -11.61 -0.05 -16.88
CA PHE A 169 -11.12 1.33 -16.81
C PHE A 169 -12.27 2.29 -17.04
N LYS A 170 -12.39 3.31 -16.18
CA LYS A 170 -13.38 4.37 -16.27
C LYS A 170 -12.69 5.71 -15.99
N GLU A 171 -12.89 6.68 -16.87
CA GLU A 171 -12.44 8.07 -16.69
C GLU A 171 -13.57 8.97 -16.20
#